data_AF-A0A960BPP8-F1
#
_entry.id   AF-A0A960BPP8-F1
#
_cell.length_a   1.000
_cell.length_b   1.000
_cell.length_c   1.000
_cell.angle_alpha   90.00
_cell.angle_beta   90.00
_cell.angle_gamma   90.00
#
_symmetry.space_group_name_H-M   'P 1'
#
loop_
_entity.id
_entity.type
_entity.pdbx_description
1 polymer ?
#
loop_
_entity_poly.entity_id
_entity_poly.type
_entity_poly.pdbx_seq_one_letter_code
_entity_poly.pdbx_strand_id
1 'polypeptide(L)'
;MLSRVADHLYWMSRYLERAQHTARLLDVTLDMIPDRSPAAVARSWETLFASLNVTPPDDLPRKPRHITNYLAFDIDSGHSIVHHMT
;
A
#
# COMPACT_ATOMS: atom_id res chain seq x y z
N MET A 1 -4.41 -26.61 -23.20
CA MET A 1 -4.02 -26.48 -21.77
C MET A 1 -3.04 -25.32 -21.50
N LEU A 2 -2.12 -24.97 -22.41
CA LEU A 2 -1.18 -23.84 -22.23
C LEU A 2 -1.85 -22.45 -22.12
N SER A 3 -2.92 -22.21 -22.88
CA SER A 3 -3.61 -20.90 -22.88
C SER A 3 -4.15 -20.49 -21.50
N ARG A 4 -4.68 -21.43 -20.71
CA ARG A 4 -5.18 -21.14 -19.36
C ARG A 4 -4.06 -20.84 -18.37
N VAL A 5 -2.91 -21.52 -18.47
CA VAL A 5 -1.74 -21.23 -17.63
C VAL A 5 -1.18 -19.85 -17.96
N ALA A 6 -1.09 -19.49 -19.24
CA ALA A 6 -0.67 -18.17 -19.68
C ALA A 6 -1.60 -17.06 -19.16
N ASP A 7 -2.92 -17.28 -19.20
CA ASP A 7 -3.91 -16.35 -18.65
C ASP A 7 -3.75 -16.15 -17.14
N HIS A 8 -3.57 -17.24 -16.37
CA HIS A 8 -3.30 -17.12 -14.93
C HIS A 8 -2.00 -16.37 -14.62
N LEU A 9 -0.92 -16.64 -15.36
CA LEU A 9 0.36 -15.93 -15.20
C LEU A 9 0.22 -14.44 -15.50
N TYR A 10 -0.58 -14.07 -16.52
CA TYR A 10 -0.87 -12.68 -16.86
C TYR A 10 -1.57 -11.95 -15.71
N TRP A 11 -2.59 -12.55 -15.12
CA TRP A 11 -3.28 -11.92 -13.99
C TRP A 11 -2.38 -11.85 -12.76
N MET A 12 -1.68 -12.93 -12.42
CA MET A 12 -0.75 -12.94 -11.28
C MET A 12 0.33 -11.86 -11.39
N SER A 13 0.91 -11.62 -12.58
CA SER A 13 1.90 -10.56 -12.75
C SER A 13 1.30 -9.17 -12.50
N ARG A 14 0.07 -8.92 -12.98
CA ARG A 14 -0.64 -7.65 -12.74
C ARG A 14 -1.06 -7.43 -11.28
N TYR A 15 -1.37 -8.51 -10.57
CA TYR A 15 -1.60 -8.50 -9.12
C TYR A 15 -0.30 -8.19 -8.36
N LEU A 16 0.79 -8.87 -8.72
CA LEU A 16 2.12 -8.67 -8.12
C LEU A 16 2.66 -7.25 -8.35
N GLU A 17 2.51 -6.69 -9.55
CA GLU A 17 2.92 -5.32 -9.87
C GLU A 17 2.20 -4.29 -8.98
N ARG A 18 0.90 -4.47 -8.75
CA ARG A 18 0.11 -3.60 -7.87
C ARG A 18 0.55 -3.72 -6.41
N ALA A 19 0.72 -4.95 -5.92
CA ALA A 19 1.24 -5.21 -4.58
C ALA A 19 2.62 -4.55 -4.38
N GLN A 20 3.52 -4.70 -5.36
CA GLN A 20 4.85 -4.10 -5.33
C GLN A 20 4.81 -2.57 -5.35
N HIS A 21 3.90 -1.97 -6.13
CA HIS A 21 3.73 -0.52 -6.18
C HIS A 21 3.39 0.06 -4.80
N THR A 22 2.42 -0.52 -4.10
CA THR A 22 2.05 -0.12 -2.73
C THR A 22 3.20 -0.34 -1.75
N ALA A 23 3.85 -1.51 -1.81
CA ALA A 23 4.97 -1.84 -0.93
C ALA A 23 6.13 -0.83 -1.05
N ARG A 24 6.52 -0.48 -2.27
CA ARG A 24 7.64 0.45 -2.52
C ARG A 24 7.34 1.86 -2.01
N LEU A 25 6.13 2.36 -2.23
CA LEU A 25 5.75 3.69 -1.74
C LEU A 25 5.67 3.73 -0.21
N LEU A 26 5.17 2.66 0.41
CA LEU A 26 5.14 2.53 1.86
C LEU A 26 6.55 2.48 2.46
N ASP A 27 7.45 1.70 1.87
CA ASP A 27 8.85 1.54 2.27
C ASP A 27 9.60 2.88 2.26
N VAL A 28 9.58 3.58 1.12
CA VAL A 28 10.21 4.91 0.98
C VAL A 28 9.60 5.92 1.96
N THR A 29 8.29 5.84 2.22
CA THR A 29 7.64 6.73 3.18
C THR A 29 8.14 6.47 4.60
N LEU A 30 8.28 5.20 4.99
CA LEU A 30 8.78 4.80 6.30
C LEU A 30 10.24 5.23 6.51
N ASP A 31 11.09 5.07 5.50
CA ASP A 31 12.49 5.50 5.53
C ASP A 31 12.64 7.02 5.71
N MET A 32 11.69 7.80 5.21
CA MET A 32 11.74 9.27 5.31
C MET A 32 11.29 9.82 6.67
N ILE A 33 10.63 9.04 7.52
CA ILE A 33 9.96 9.51 8.74
C ILE A 33 10.88 9.78 9.95
N PRO A 34 11.93 8.98 10.26
CA PRO A 34 12.65 9.05 11.54
C PRO A 34 13.16 10.43 11.93
N ASP A 35 13.63 11.22 10.97
CA ASP A 35 14.24 12.55 11.21
C ASP A 35 13.30 13.73 10.92
N ARG A 36 11.99 13.49 10.76
CA ARG A 36 11.01 14.52 10.42
C ARG A 36 10.23 15.03 11.61
N SER A 37 9.84 16.30 11.54
CA SER A 37 8.88 16.89 12.50
C SER A 37 7.51 16.21 12.40
N PRO A 38 6.69 16.21 13.46
CA PRO A 38 5.36 15.59 13.43
C PRO A 38 4.46 16.09 12.30
N ALA A 39 4.52 17.39 11.98
CA ALA A 39 3.77 17.97 10.87
C ALA A 39 4.27 17.47 9.50
N ALA A 40 5.59 17.31 9.34
CA ALA A 40 6.16 16.76 8.11
C ALA A 40 5.84 15.26 7.95
N VAL A 41 5.77 14.50 9.05
CA VAL A 41 5.31 13.10 9.04
C VAL A 41 3.84 13.01 8.61
N ALA A 42 2.95 13.86 9.14
CA ALA A 42 1.55 13.90 8.72
C ALA A 42 1.41 14.15 7.21
N ARG A 43 2.15 15.14 6.69
CA ARG A 43 2.16 15.45 5.25
C ARG A 43 2.74 14.31 4.39
N SER A 44 3.75 13.59 4.88
CA SER A 44 4.26 12.39 4.20
C SER A 44 3.16 11.34 4.00
N TRP A 45 2.34 11.11 5.02
CA TRP A 45 1.23 10.17 4.93
C TRP A 45 0.14 10.64 3.96
N GLU A 46 -0.23 11.92 4.00
CA GLU A 46 -1.17 12.50 3.02
C GLU A 46 -0.66 12.33 1.58
N THR A 47 0.63 12.56 1.36
CA THR A 47 1.26 12.38 0.05
C THR A 47 1.24 10.91 -0.39
N LEU A 48 1.49 9.97 0.53
CA LEU A 48 1.39 8.54 0.25
C LEU A 48 -0.04 8.16 -0.16
N PHE A 49 -1.05 8.57 0.60
CA PHE A 49 -2.45 8.27 0.31
C PHE A 49 -2.90 8.88 -1.02
N ALA A 50 -2.54 10.13 -1.31
CA ALA A 50 -2.81 10.77 -2.58
C ALA A 50 -2.14 10.02 -3.76
N SER A 51 -0.89 9.58 -3.58
CA SER A 51 -0.13 8.84 -4.61
C SER A 51 -0.70 7.46 -4.90
N LEU A 52 -1.27 6.81 -3.89
CA LEU A 52 -1.98 5.53 -4.03
C LEU A 52 -3.44 5.70 -4.48
N ASN A 53 -3.93 6.95 -4.57
CA ASN A 53 -5.34 7.27 -4.78
C ASN A 53 -6.26 6.56 -3.78
N VAL A 54 -5.87 6.59 -2.49
CA VAL A 54 -6.59 5.95 -1.38
C VAL A 54 -7.16 7.01 -0.47
N THR A 55 -8.45 6.91 -0.18
CA THR A 55 -9.06 7.68 0.91
C THR A 55 -9.04 6.79 2.16
N PRO A 56 -8.17 7.07 3.15
CA PRO A 56 -8.16 6.30 4.38
C PRO A 56 -9.42 6.58 5.21
N PRO A 57 -9.88 5.64 6.04
CA PRO A 57 -10.95 5.88 7.01
C PRO A 57 -10.65 7.08 7.91
N ASP A 58 -11.69 7.83 8.29
CA ASP A 58 -11.57 9.02 9.14
C ASP A 58 -11.04 8.69 10.53
N ASP A 59 -11.34 7.50 11.04
CA ASP A 59 -10.94 7.00 12.35
C ASP A 59 -9.54 6.35 12.38
N LEU A 60 -8.86 6.23 11.23
CA LEU A 60 -7.54 5.61 11.14
C LEU A 60 -6.49 6.45 11.90
N PRO A 61 -5.86 5.93 12.97
CA PRO A 61 -4.83 6.67 13.69
C PRO A 61 -3.61 6.95 12.80
N ARG A 62 -3.17 8.22 12.74
CA ARG A 62 -1.99 8.65 11.96
C ARG A 62 -0.65 8.28 12.62
N LYS A 63 -0.53 7.05 13.10
CA LYS A 63 0.70 6.47 13.64
C LYS A 63 1.26 5.46 12.64
N PRO A 64 2.59 5.38 12.44
CA PRO A 64 3.20 4.51 11.43
C PRO A 64 2.64 3.08 11.42
N ARG A 65 2.59 2.43 12.59
CA ARG A 65 2.07 1.05 12.74
C ARG A 65 0.66 0.86 12.17
N HIS A 66 -0.26 1.80 12.37
CA HIS A 66 -1.65 1.64 11.93
C HIS A 66 -1.77 1.83 10.42
N ILE A 67 -1.05 2.80 9.87
CA ILE A 67 -1.01 3.05 8.42
C ILE A 67 -0.34 1.88 7.71
N THR A 68 0.80 1.38 8.22
CA THR A 68 1.46 0.19 7.71
C THR A 68 0.51 -1.01 7.72
N ASN A 69 -0.22 -1.25 8.83
CA ASN A 69 -1.19 -2.34 8.88
C ASN A 69 -2.30 -2.20 7.83
N TYR A 70 -2.86 -1.00 7.69
CA TYR A 70 -3.93 -0.70 6.73
C TYR A 70 -3.49 -0.88 5.26
N LEU A 71 -2.25 -0.53 4.93
CA LEU A 71 -1.72 -0.64 3.56
C LEU A 71 -1.03 -1.98 3.27
N ALA A 72 -0.61 -2.74 4.27
CA ALA A 72 0.08 -4.01 4.06
C ALA A 72 -0.80 -5.23 4.32
N PHE A 73 -1.56 -5.26 5.42
CA PHE A 73 -2.14 -6.50 5.96
C PHE A 73 -3.67 -6.53 6.00
N ASP A 74 -4.32 -5.36 5.95
CA ASP A 74 -5.78 -5.27 6.04
C ASP A 74 -6.45 -5.75 4.74
N ILE A 75 -7.10 -6.91 4.77
CA ILE A 75 -7.71 -7.51 3.58
C ILE A 75 -8.97 -6.77 3.12
N ASP A 76 -9.62 -6.04 4.03
CA ASP A 76 -10.81 -5.25 3.74
C ASP A 76 -10.43 -3.91 3.05
N SER A 77 -9.17 -3.49 3.20
CA SER A 77 -8.58 -2.41 2.42
C SER A 77 -8.26 -2.89 1.00
N GLY A 78 -9.05 -2.44 0.01
CA GLY A 78 -8.88 -2.78 -1.40
C GLY A 78 -7.53 -2.36 -2.03
N HIS A 79 -6.70 -1.64 -1.29
CA HIS A 79 -5.38 -1.17 -1.68
C HIS A 79 -4.25 -1.82 -0.89
N SER A 80 -4.55 -2.78 -0.02
CA SER A 80 -3.52 -3.45 0.75
C SER A 80 -2.72 -4.43 -0.10
N ILE A 81 -1.48 -4.67 0.31
CA ILE A 81 -0.60 -5.64 -0.33
C ILE A 81 -1.24 -7.04 -0.32
N VAL A 82 -1.78 -7.47 0.83
CA VAL A 82 -2.44 -8.78 0.95
C VAL A 82 -3.68 -8.87 0.06
N HIS A 83 -4.53 -7.84 -0.01
CA HIS A 83 -5.71 -7.82 -0.88
C HIS A 83 -5.35 -8.01 -2.36
N HIS A 84 -4.19 -7.50 -2.79
CA HIS A 84 -3.72 -7.70 -4.16
C HIS A 84 -3.20 -9.12 -4.44
N MET A 85 -2.95 -9.94 -3.42
CA MET A 85 -2.39 -11.30 -3.56
C MET A 85 -3.43 -12.41 -3.40
N THR A 86 -4.65 -12.08 -2.98
CA THR A 86 -5.79 -13.00 -2.80
C THR A 86 -6.80 -12.84 -3.91
#